data_AF-F4FZU0-F1
#
_entry.id   AF-F4FZU0-F1
#
_cell.length_a   1.000
_cell.length_b   1.000
_cell.length_c   1.000
_cell.angle_alpha   90.00
_cell.angle_beta   90.00
_cell.angle_gamma   90.00
#
_symmetry.space_group_name_H-M   'P 1'
#
loop_
_entity.id
_entity.type
_entity.pdbx_description
1 polymer ?
#
loop_
_entity_poly.entity_id
_entity_poly.type
_entity_poly.pdbx_seq_one_letter_code
_entity_poly.pdbx_strand_id
1 'polypeptide(L)'
;MQAYGGVSIINALPSWYGSSMAIDMKVKVRVWEGKRNSDDKLVNEILDYFASLNVPDLRVEIESEIPIGSGLKSSSALSTALIGEIAQKFSLKVDVTKLSAILSLKAGVSYTGAFDDAVSSWYGGISFTYNKEFKLIKTQRASEDMIVLLLARGGKTRVDMSKLRAFRTLFLEFFNIAMSGRIWEAMKLNGIAVATILGYSSEPIESSLRAGALASGISGNGPSYFAVAKEGEEGPILEALEKFGKVKLVRAINLDNRDRTI
;
A
#
# COMPACT_ATOMS: atom_id res chain seq x y z
N MET A 1 -16.91 -0.15 -7.31
CA MET A 1 -16.01 -0.98 -6.47
C MET A 1 -15.18 -0.08 -5.56
N GLN A 2 -14.76 -0.56 -4.40
CA GLN A 2 -13.83 0.16 -3.52
C GLN A 2 -12.65 -0.71 -3.10
N ALA A 3 -11.49 -0.09 -2.92
CA ALA A 3 -10.29 -0.69 -2.35
C ALA A 3 -9.62 0.28 -1.36
N TYR A 4 -8.66 -0.22 -0.59
CA TYR A 4 -8.05 0.50 0.51
C TYR A 4 -6.58 0.85 0.24
N GLY A 5 -6.13 2.00 0.70
CA GLY A 5 -4.71 2.30 0.85
C GLY A 5 -4.08 1.46 1.95
N GLY A 6 -2.81 1.71 2.22
CA GLY A 6 -2.13 0.99 3.30
C GLY A 6 -0.77 1.54 3.67
N VAL A 7 -0.29 1.09 4.82
CA VAL A 7 1.07 1.35 5.32
C VAL A 7 1.93 0.12 5.18
N SER A 8 3.22 0.31 4.89
CA SER A 8 4.13 -0.82 4.69
C SER A 8 4.55 -1.38 6.04
N ILE A 9 4.47 -2.69 6.15
CA ILE A 9 5.18 -3.43 7.19
C ILE A 9 6.59 -3.71 6.71
N ILE A 10 6.72 -4.36 5.55
CA ILE A 10 7.99 -4.63 4.90
C ILE A 10 7.94 -4.12 3.46
N ASN A 11 8.94 -3.33 3.08
CA ASN A 11 9.12 -2.94 1.69
C ASN A 11 9.62 -4.13 0.87
N ALA A 12 8.89 -4.50 -0.19
CA ALA A 12 9.24 -5.64 -1.04
C ALA A 12 10.43 -5.38 -1.98
N LEU A 13 10.80 -4.12 -2.24
CA LEU A 13 11.81 -3.81 -3.26
C LEU A 13 13.22 -4.37 -2.97
N PRO A 14 13.73 -4.32 -1.72
CA PRO A 14 15.02 -4.91 -1.36
C PRO A 14 15.13 -6.42 -1.60
N SER A 15 14.16 -7.21 -1.14
CA SER A 15 14.28 -8.67 -0.98
C SER A 15 13.24 -9.47 -1.75
N TRP A 16 12.29 -8.80 -2.42
CA TRP A 16 11.06 -9.34 -3.01
C TRP A 16 10.01 -9.84 -2.01
N TYR A 17 10.35 -9.94 -0.72
CA TYR A 17 9.40 -10.29 0.33
C TYR A 17 8.71 -9.02 0.83
N GLY A 18 7.39 -8.96 0.65
CA GLY A 18 6.58 -7.77 0.93
C GLY A 18 5.57 -8.01 2.04
N SER A 19 5.23 -6.95 2.75
CA SER A 19 4.10 -6.97 3.67
C SER A 19 3.47 -5.59 3.82
N SER A 20 2.15 -5.56 3.73
CA SER A 20 1.34 -4.35 3.77
C SER A 20 0.18 -4.52 4.73
N MET A 21 -0.19 -3.44 5.42
CA MET A 21 -1.40 -3.34 6.23
C MET A 21 -2.37 -2.34 5.60
N ALA A 22 -3.59 -2.79 5.34
CA ALA A 22 -4.67 -1.95 4.84
C ALA A 22 -5.13 -0.94 5.90
N ILE A 23 -5.44 0.28 5.47
CA ILE A 23 -5.94 1.37 6.32
C ILE A 23 -7.22 1.97 5.74
N ASP A 24 -8.00 2.67 6.56
CA ASP A 24 -9.24 3.32 6.13
C ASP A 24 -8.95 4.60 5.33
N MET A 25 -8.37 4.42 4.15
CA MET A 25 -8.24 5.42 3.11
C MET A 25 -8.71 4.80 1.80
N LYS A 26 -9.81 5.30 1.26
CA LYS A 26 -10.52 4.61 0.18
C LYS A 26 -10.14 5.15 -1.20
N VAL A 27 -10.11 4.24 -2.17
CA VAL A 27 -10.22 4.54 -3.59
C VAL A 27 -11.48 3.86 -4.10
N LYS A 28 -12.41 4.66 -4.63
CA LYS A 28 -13.65 4.19 -5.24
C LYS A 28 -13.56 4.38 -6.74
N VAL A 29 -13.94 3.34 -7.47
CA VAL A 29 -13.97 3.33 -8.93
C VAL A 29 -15.36 2.95 -9.40
N ARG A 30 -15.87 3.69 -10.38
CA ARG A 30 -17.08 3.37 -11.14
C ARG A 30 -16.73 3.33 -12.62
N VAL A 31 -17.32 2.38 -13.35
CA VAL A 31 -17.14 2.27 -14.81
C VAL A 31 -18.46 2.14 -15.54
N TRP A 32 -18.54 2.73 -16.72
CA TRP A 32 -19.66 2.57 -17.64
C TRP A 32 -19.17 2.57 -19.07
N GLU A 33 -19.93 1.95 -19.95
CA GLU A 33 -19.60 1.93 -21.38
C GLU A 33 -19.58 3.36 -21.92
N GLY A 34 -18.55 3.66 -22.71
CA GLY A 34 -18.38 4.98 -23.30
C GLY A 34 -16.93 5.31 -23.58
N LYS A 35 -16.72 6.46 -24.22
CA LYS A 35 -15.39 6.93 -24.60
C LYS A 35 -14.49 7.07 -23.36
N ARG A 36 -13.27 6.53 -23.47
CA ARG A 36 -12.21 6.65 -22.46
C ARG A 36 -11.95 8.12 -22.09
N ASN A 37 -11.69 8.37 -20.81
CA ASN A 37 -11.56 9.71 -20.23
C ASN A 37 -10.38 9.85 -19.25
N SER A 38 -9.34 9.02 -19.39
CA SER A 38 -8.18 9.03 -18.48
C SER A 38 -6.87 9.05 -19.26
N ASP A 39 -5.94 9.90 -18.84
CA ASP A 39 -4.56 9.94 -19.32
C ASP A 39 -3.59 9.17 -18.40
N ASP A 40 -4.12 8.51 -17.35
CA ASP A 40 -3.31 7.74 -16.42
C ASP A 40 -2.83 6.43 -17.08
N LYS A 41 -1.52 6.19 -17.04
CA LYS A 41 -0.89 5.03 -17.68
C LYS A 41 -1.38 3.69 -17.12
N LEU A 42 -1.60 3.60 -15.82
CA LEU A 42 -2.07 2.38 -15.18
C LEU A 42 -3.54 2.12 -15.54
N VAL A 43 -4.36 3.16 -15.55
CA VAL A 43 -5.77 3.05 -15.98
C VAL A 43 -5.84 2.58 -17.42
N ASN A 44 -5.08 3.19 -18.32
CA ASN A 44 -5.10 2.82 -19.74
C ASN A 44 -4.58 1.39 -19.99
N GLU A 45 -3.50 0.97 -19.32
CA GLU A 45 -3.02 -0.42 -19.42
C GLU A 45 -4.09 -1.44 -18.97
N ILE A 46 -4.86 -1.11 -17.93
CA ILE A 46 -5.96 -1.96 -17.46
C ILE A 46 -7.10 -2.00 -18.48
N LEU A 47 -7.49 -0.85 -19.03
CA LEU A 47 -8.53 -0.79 -20.05
C LEU A 47 -8.12 -1.53 -21.33
N ASP A 48 -6.85 -1.43 -21.75
CA ASP A 48 -6.32 -2.14 -22.91
C ASP A 48 -6.31 -3.65 -22.70
N TYR A 49 -5.92 -4.11 -21.51
CA TYR A 49 -6.02 -5.53 -21.16
C TYR A 49 -7.46 -6.05 -21.31
N PHE A 50 -8.45 -5.34 -20.77
CA PHE A 50 -9.84 -5.77 -20.86
C PHE A 50 -10.44 -5.61 -22.26
N ALA A 51 -10.02 -4.60 -23.03
CA ALA A 51 -10.39 -4.47 -24.43
C ALA A 51 -9.91 -5.68 -25.26
N SER A 52 -8.73 -6.22 -24.95
CA SER A 52 -8.24 -7.47 -25.57
C SER A 52 -9.08 -8.72 -25.24
N LEU A 53 -9.93 -8.62 -24.21
CA LEU A 53 -10.91 -9.65 -23.82
C LEU A 53 -12.33 -9.31 -24.34
N ASN A 54 -12.45 -8.42 -25.33
CA ASN A 54 -13.71 -7.94 -25.91
C ASN A 54 -14.61 -7.17 -24.94
N VAL A 55 -14.07 -6.60 -23.86
CA VAL A 55 -14.80 -5.61 -23.06
C VAL A 55 -14.91 -4.31 -23.87
N PRO A 56 -16.09 -3.69 -23.98
CA PRO A 56 -16.27 -2.42 -24.69
C PRO A 56 -15.43 -1.30 -24.05
N ASP A 57 -15.24 -0.20 -24.78
CA ASP A 57 -14.59 0.97 -24.20
C ASP A 57 -15.36 1.46 -22.96
N LEU A 58 -14.59 1.77 -21.91
CA LEU A 58 -15.12 2.19 -20.63
C LEU A 58 -14.68 3.62 -20.31
N ARG A 59 -15.64 4.39 -19.83
CA ARG A 59 -15.41 5.61 -19.07
C ARG A 59 -15.21 5.26 -17.60
N VAL A 60 -14.20 5.87 -16.98
CA VAL A 60 -13.78 5.58 -15.59
C VAL A 60 -13.93 6.84 -14.74
N GLU A 61 -14.53 6.68 -13.57
CA GLU A 61 -14.59 7.70 -12.53
C GLU A 61 -13.85 7.21 -11.29
N ILE A 62 -12.97 8.06 -10.76
CA ILE A 62 -12.07 7.74 -9.65
C ILE A 62 -12.27 8.78 -8.55
N GLU A 63 -12.65 8.33 -7.37
CA GLU A 63 -12.64 9.13 -6.13
C GLU A 63 -11.57 8.55 -5.20
N SER A 64 -10.58 9.35 -4.80
CA SER A 64 -9.47 8.90 -3.95
C SER A 64 -9.25 9.81 -2.76
N GLU A 65 -9.17 9.22 -1.56
CA GLU A 65 -8.75 9.90 -0.33
C GLU A 65 -7.22 9.92 -0.16
N ILE A 66 -6.49 9.17 -1.00
CA ILE A 66 -5.06 8.97 -0.89
C ILE A 66 -4.31 9.94 -1.81
N PRO A 67 -3.35 10.72 -1.29
CA PRO A 67 -2.52 11.57 -2.14
C PRO A 67 -1.70 10.73 -3.13
N ILE A 68 -1.59 11.20 -4.37
CA ILE A 68 -0.88 10.49 -5.44
C ILE A 68 0.63 10.42 -5.13
N GLY A 69 1.23 9.25 -5.34
CA GLY A 69 2.67 9.04 -5.17
C GLY A 69 3.14 9.15 -3.72
N SER A 70 2.26 8.91 -2.76
CA SER A 70 2.51 9.17 -1.33
C SER A 70 3.22 8.06 -0.56
N GLY A 71 3.39 6.88 -1.15
CA GLY A 71 3.82 5.68 -0.42
C GLY A 71 2.68 4.99 0.35
N LEU A 72 1.44 5.48 0.23
CA LEU A 72 0.24 4.93 0.89
C LEU A 72 -0.56 3.97 -0.02
N LYS A 73 0.12 3.37 -1.02
CA LYS A 73 -0.41 2.28 -1.87
C LYS A 73 -1.60 2.67 -2.76
N SER A 74 -1.68 3.96 -3.09
CA SER A 74 -2.72 4.53 -3.96
C SER A 74 -2.86 3.78 -5.30
N SER A 75 -1.76 3.44 -5.98
CA SER A 75 -1.80 2.75 -7.28
C SER A 75 -2.34 1.32 -7.18
N SER A 76 -2.00 0.58 -6.12
CA SER A 76 -2.52 -0.78 -5.89
C SER A 76 -4.01 -0.74 -5.53
N ALA A 77 -4.43 0.23 -4.72
CA ALA A 77 -5.84 0.48 -4.44
C ALA A 77 -6.63 0.82 -5.72
N LEU A 78 -6.11 1.72 -6.55
CA LEU A 78 -6.74 2.10 -7.82
C LEU A 78 -6.88 0.91 -8.77
N SER A 79 -5.79 0.18 -9.02
CA SER A 79 -5.81 -0.93 -9.98
C SER A 79 -6.71 -2.08 -9.51
N THR A 80 -6.66 -2.45 -8.23
CA THR A 80 -7.54 -3.49 -7.70
C THR A 80 -9.02 -3.08 -7.72
N ALA A 81 -9.34 -1.83 -7.36
CA ALA A 81 -10.71 -1.32 -7.47
C ALA A 81 -11.21 -1.32 -8.92
N LEU A 82 -10.41 -0.85 -9.88
CA LEU A 82 -10.79 -0.80 -11.29
C LEU A 82 -10.95 -2.19 -11.90
N ILE A 83 -9.97 -3.09 -11.69
CA ILE A 83 -10.03 -4.46 -12.19
C ILE A 83 -11.24 -5.19 -11.58
N GLY A 84 -11.46 -5.03 -10.27
CA GLY A 84 -12.61 -5.62 -9.59
C GLY A 84 -13.95 -5.11 -10.11
N GLU A 85 -14.07 -3.81 -10.37
CA GLU A 85 -15.29 -3.22 -10.94
C GLU A 85 -15.58 -3.78 -12.34
N ILE A 86 -14.58 -3.83 -13.22
CA ILE A 86 -14.74 -4.36 -14.59
C ILE A 86 -15.08 -5.85 -14.52
N ALA A 87 -14.34 -6.63 -13.73
CA ALA A 87 -14.57 -8.05 -13.58
C ALA A 87 -15.99 -8.37 -13.07
N GLN A 88 -16.47 -7.61 -12.08
CA GLN A 88 -17.84 -7.75 -11.58
C GLN A 88 -18.87 -7.37 -12.66
N LYS A 89 -18.72 -6.21 -13.30
CA LYS A 89 -19.68 -5.70 -14.27
C LYS A 89 -19.85 -6.62 -15.48
N PHE A 90 -18.77 -7.23 -15.94
CA PHE A 90 -18.75 -8.12 -17.11
C PHE A 90 -18.67 -9.60 -16.75
N SER A 91 -18.86 -9.95 -15.47
CA SER A 91 -18.82 -11.35 -14.97
C SER A 91 -17.56 -12.12 -15.37
N LEU A 92 -16.41 -11.45 -15.38
CA LEU A 92 -15.13 -12.04 -15.75
C LEU A 92 -14.47 -12.69 -14.54
N LYS A 93 -13.93 -13.90 -14.73
CA LYS A 93 -13.16 -14.60 -13.70
C LYS A 93 -11.69 -14.21 -13.82
N VAL A 94 -11.22 -13.34 -12.93
CA VAL A 94 -9.82 -12.90 -12.85
C VAL A 94 -9.35 -12.88 -11.40
N ASP A 95 -8.08 -13.20 -11.17
CA ASP A 95 -7.42 -12.88 -9.91
C ASP A 95 -7.09 -11.38 -9.91
N VAL A 96 -7.93 -10.60 -9.23
CA VAL A 96 -7.83 -9.13 -9.18
C VAL A 96 -6.46 -8.68 -8.67
N THR A 97 -5.93 -9.35 -7.65
CA THR A 97 -4.69 -8.95 -6.97
C THR A 97 -3.46 -9.24 -7.82
N LYS A 98 -3.42 -10.42 -8.44
CA LYS A 98 -2.33 -10.83 -9.32
C LYS A 98 -2.35 -10.06 -10.63
N LEU A 99 -3.53 -9.84 -11.21
CA LEU A 99 -3.68 -9.05 -12.41
C LEU A 99 -3.28 -7.59 -12.17
N SER A 100 -3.66 -7.00 -11.02
CA SER A 100 -3.18 -5.67 -10.59
C SER A 100 -1.66 -5.59 -10.58
N ALA A 101 -0.98 -6.59 -10.01
CA ALA A 101 0.48 -6.60 -9.94
C ALA A 101 1.14 -6.72 -11.33
N ILE A 102 0.60 -7.60 -12.19
CA ILE A 102 1.11 -7.80 -13.56
C ILE A 102 0.95 -6.51 -14.39
N LEU A 103 -0.23 -5.90 -14.38
CA LEU A 103 -0.49 -4.69 -15.16
C LEU A 103 0.26 -3.48 -14.60
N SER A 104 0.51 -3.44 -13.29
CA SER A 104 1.36 -2.42 -12.68
C SER A 104 2.82 -2.50 -13.14
N LEU A 105 3.34 -3.70 -13.41
CA LEU A 105 4.66 -3.88 -14.02
C LEU A 105 4.65 -3.45 -15.49
N LYS A 106 3.64 -3.86 -16.26
CA LYS A 106 3.51 -3.49 -17.69
C LYS A 106 3.40 -1.98 -17.89
N ALA A 107 2.61 -1.30 -17.07
CA ALA A 107 2.47 0.16 -17.09
C ALA A 107 3.75 0.90 -16.61
N GLY A 108 4.75 0.20 -16.07
CA GLY A 108 5.99 0.78 -15.56
C GLY A 108 5.81 1.64 -14.30
N VAL A 109 4.69 1.47 -13.58
CA VAL A 109 4.39 2.26 -12.37
C VAL A 109 4.90 1.59 -11.09
N SER A 110 5.22 0.29 -11.16
CA SER A 110 5.80 -0.51 -10.07
C SER A 110 7.06 -1.26 -10.54
N TYR A 111 8.01 -1.47 -9.62
CA TYR A 111 9.22 -2.25 -9.87
C TYR A 111 9.06 -3.73 -9.48
N THR A 112 8.15 -4.01 -8.55
CA THR A 112 7.94 -5.37 -8.01
C THR A 112 6.55 -5.91 -8.28
N GLY A 113 5.70 -5.12 -8.95
CA GLY A 113 4.27 -5.37 -9.07
C GLY A 113 3.48 -4.98 -7.81
N ALA A 114 4.13 -4.79 -6.65
CA ALA A 114 3.47 -4.42 -5.39
C ALA A 114 2.29 -5.37 -5.04
N PHE A 115 2.54 -6.68 -5.14
CA PHE A 115 1.51 -7.71 -4.95
C PHE A 115 1.04 -7.80 -3.48
N ASP A 116 1.92 -7.61 -2.50
CA ASP A 116 1.56 -7.35 -1.11
C ASP A 116 0.55 -6.21 -0.97
N ASP A 117 0.84 -5.08 -1.60
CA ASP A 117 -0.03 -3.90 -1.56
C ASP A 117 -1.39 -4.25 -2.17
N ALA A 118 -1.44 -4.86 -3.35
CA ALA A 118 -2.67 -5.26 -4.04
C ALA A 118 -3.53 -6.23 -3.19
N VAL A 119 -2.91 -7.25 -2.58
CA VAL A 119 -3.61 -8.19 -1.69
C VAL A 119 -4.26 -7.45 -0.52
N SER A 120 -3.51 -6.59 0.17
CA SER A 120 -4.05 -5.83 1.30
C SER A 120 -5.11 -4.81 0.88
N SER A 121 -4.93 -4.14 -0.26
CA SER A 121 -5.90 -3.17 -0.79
C SER A 121 -7.24 -3.81 -1.14
N TRP A 122 -7.21 -5.05 -1.62
CA TRP A 122 -8.41 -5.77 -2.05
C TRP A 122 -9.12 -6.48 -0.90
N TYR A 123 -8.37 -7.23 -0.07
CA TYR A 123 -8.92 -8.06 1.00
C TYR A 123 -8.92 -7.37 2.38
N GLY A 124 -8.31 -6.21 2.53
CA GLY A 124 -8.04 -5.63 3.85
C GLY A 124 -6.94 -6.40 4.60
N GLY A 125 -6.85 -6.17 5.90
CA GLY A 125 -5.92 -6.84 6.80
C GLY A 125 -4.45 -6.60 6.48
N ILE A 126 -3.63 -7.59 6.85
CA ILE A 126 -2.20 -7.63 6.62
C ILE A 126 -1.87 -8.73 5.61
N SER A 127 -1.10 -8.39 4.58
CA SER A 127 -0.58 -9.34 3.59
C SER A 127 0.89 -9.67 3.84
N PHE A 128 1.29 -10.90 3.52
CA PHE A 128 2.68 -11.34 3.45
C PHE A 128 2.88 -12.08 2.13
N THR A 129 3.83 -11.64 1.31
CA THR A 129 3.97 -12.14 -0.05
C THR A 129 5.42 -12.30 -0.46
N TYR A 130 5.62 -13.10 -1.50
CA TYR A 130 6.82 -13.09 -2.31
C TYR A 130 6.46 -12.52 -3.69
N ASN A 131 6.78 -11.24 -3.89
CA ASN A 131 6.32 -10.46 -5.05
C ASN A 131 6.94 -10.93 -6.37
N LYS A 132 8.13 -11.53 -6.34
CA LYS A 132 8.82 -12.00 -7.56
C LYS A 132 7.99 -13.02 -8.35
N GLU A 133 7.23 -13.86 -7.64
CA GLU A 133 6.40 -14.93 -8.21
C GLU A 133 4.90 -14.70 -7.98
N PHE A 134 4.51 -13.52 -7.47
CA PHE A 134 3.15 -13.21 -7.04
C PHE A 134 2.56 -14.26 -6.11
N LYS A 135 3.37 -14.75 -5.16
CA LYS A 135 2.98 -15.79 -4.21
C LYS A 135 2.46 -15.17 -2.92
N LEU A 136 1.21 -15.46 -2.56
CA LEU A 136 0.65 -15.13 -1.25
C LEU A 136 1.17 -16.14 -0.23
N ILE A 137 1.90 -15.67 0.79
CA ILE A 137 2.45 -16.50 1.86
C ILE A 137 1.43 -16.63 2.98
N LYS A 138 0.88 -15.50 3.43
CA LYS A 138 -0.06 -15.44 4.54
C LYS A 138 -0.89 -14.16 4.48
N THR A 139 -2.12 -14.22 4.97
CA THR A 139 -2.89 -13.04 5.39
C THR A 139 -3.15 -13.10 6.88
N GLN A 140 -3.21 -11.94 7.53
CA GLN A 140 -3.50 -11.83 8.96
C GLN A 140 -4.48 -10.68 9.22
N ARG A 141 -5.32 -10.83 10.24
CA ARG A 141 -6.17 -9.73 10.71
C ARG A 141 -5.32 -8.60 11.27
N ALA A 142 -5.71 -7.36 11.01
CA ALA A 142 -5.11 -6.21 11.67
C ALA A 142 -5.66 -6.09 13.10
N SER A 143 -4.87 -5.48 13.99
CA SER A 143 -5.29 -5.20 15.37
C SER A 143 -6.32 -4.07 15.37
N GLU A 144 -7.46 -4.27 16.02
CA GLU A 144 -8.60 -3.33 16.01
C GLU A 144 -8.40 -2.15 16.97
N ASP A 145 -7.55 -2.35 17.99
CA ASP A 145 -7.17 -1.39 19.03
C ASP A 145 -5.99 -0.47 18.63
N MET A 146 -5.70 -0.37 17.33
CA MET A 146 -4.57 0.40 16.82
C MET A 146 -5.03 1.56 15.93
N ILE A 147 -4.41 2.71 16.16
CA ILE A 147 -4.56 3.93 15.36
C ILE A 147 -3.27 4.16 14.58
N VAL A 148 -3.41 4.48 13.30
CA VAL A 148 -2.31 4.90 12.43
C VAL A 148 -2.40 6.41 12.20
N LEU A 149 -1.37 7.14 12.63
CA LEU A 149 -1.21 8.56 12.37
C LEU A 149 -0.39 8.73 11.09
N LEU A 150 -0.90 9.53 10.15
CA LEU A 150 -0.28 9.73 8.84
C LEU A 150 0.08 11.18 8.64
N LEU A 151 1.38 11.45 8.49
CA LEU A 151 1.86 12.68 7.88
C LEU A 151 1.94 12.43 6.38
N ALA A 152 0.79 12.54 5.73
CA ALA A 152 0.62 12.22 4.32
C ALA A 152 1.31 13.27 3.44
N ARG A 153 2.24 12.83 2.61
CA ARG A 153 2.98 13.68 1.66
C ARG A 153 2.74 13.18 0.25
N GLY A 154 2.47 14.07 -0.69
CA GLY A 154 2.31 13.75 -2.11
C GLY A 154 3.59 13.97 -2.90
N GLY A 155 3.62 13.42 -4.12
CA GLY A 155 4.70 13.62 -5.08
C GLY A 155 5.84 12.60 -4.92
N LYS A 156 6.25 11.99 -6.03
CA LYS A 156 7.43 11.12 -6.04
C LYS A 156 8.68 11.97 -5.85
N THR A 157 9.32 11.87 -4.70
CA THR A 157 10.70 12.33 -4.55
C THR A 157 11.57 11.51 -5.49
N ARG A 158 12.45 12.14 -6.29
CA ARG A 158 13.44 11.44 -7.10
C ARG A 158 14.47 10.79 -6.17
N VAL A 159 14.13 9.63 -5.63
CA VAL A 159 15.08 8.84 -4.84
C VAL A 159 15.52 7.63 -5.63
N ASP A 160 16.82 7.36 -5.57
CA ASP A 160 17.40 6.18 -6.17
C ASP A 160 17.05 4.93 -5.36
N MET A 161 15.93 4.32 -5.75
CA MET A 161 15.40 3.11 -5.15
C MET A 161 16.31 1.89 -5.39
N SER A 162 17.32 1.96 -6.26
CA SER A 162 18.28 0.86 -6.44
C SER A 162 19.11 0.62 -5.18
N LYS A 163 19.36 1.66 -4.37
CA LYS A 163 20.08 1.58 -3.10
C LYS A 163 19.46 0.59 -2.11
N LEU A 164 18.14 0.47 -2.12
CA LEU A 164 17.41 -0.46 -1.26
C LEU A 164 17.79 -1.92 -1.53
N ARG A 165 18.13 -2.28 -2.77
CA ARG A 165 18.52 -3.66 -3.13
C ARG A 165 19.85 -4.09 -2.54
N ALA A 166 20.73 -3.15 -2.20
CA ALA A 166 21.99 -3.46 -1.51
C ALA A 166 21.78 -4.06 -0.11
N PHE A 167 20.60 -3.81 0.49
CA PHE A 167 20.25 -4.25 1.84
C PHE A 167 19.29 -5.45 1.85
N ARG A 168 19.27 -6.26 0.78
CA ARG A 168 18.32 -7.39 0.62
C ARG A 168 18.26 -8.33 1.83
N THR A 169 19.42 -8.67 2.42
CA THR A 169 19.51 -9.61 3.55
C THR A 169 18.88 -9.02 4.80
N LEU A 170 19.13 -7.73 5.05
CA LEU A 170 18.57 -7.00 6.18
C LEU A 170 17.04 -6.93 6.11
N PHE A 171 16.47 -6.61 4.94
CA PHE A 171 15.02 -6.58 4.79
C PHE A 171 14.37 -7.96 4.83
N LEU A 172 15.09 -9.02 4.45
CA LEU A 172 14.64 -10.40 4.67
C LEU A 172 14.58 -10.74 6.17
N GLU A 173 15.54 -10.27 6.97
CA GLU A 173 15.47 -10.40 8.43
C GLU A 173 14.26 -9.67 9.00
N PHE A 174 14.00 -8.43 8.58
CA PHE A 174 12.79 -7.70 9.00
C PHE A 174 11.51 -8.46 8.64
N PHE A 175 11.46 -9.07 7.44
CA PHE A 175 10.34 -9.92 7.04
C PHE A 175 10.16 -11.13 7.96
N ASN A 176 11.25 -11.80 8.34
CA ASN A 176 11.18 -12.92 9.28
C ASN A 176 10.73 -12.47 10.69
N ILE A 177 11.13 -11.29 11.14
CA ILE A 177 10.62 -10.68 12.39
C ILE A 177 9.10 -10.50 12.29
N ALA A 178 8.60 -9.92 11.19
CA ALA A 178 7.17 -9.74 10.98
C ALA A 178 6.42 -11.08 10.95
N MET A 179 6.96 -12.09 10.24
CA MET A 179 6.39 -13.44 10.18
C MET A 179 6.32 -14.14 11.54
N SER A 180 7.22 -13.79 12.48
CA SER A 180 7.17 -14.27 13.87
C SER A 180 6.08 -13.61 14.73
N GLY A 181 5.28 -12.70 14.16
CA GLY A 181 4.21 -11.99 14.86
C GLY A 181 4.62 -10.64 15.44
N ARG A 182 5.90 -10.27 15.35
CA ARG A 182 6.45 -9.01 15.86
C ARG A 182 6.27 -7.87 14.85
N ILE A 183 5.01 -7.58 14.50
CA ILE A 183 4.65 -6.65 13.42
C ILE A 183 5.16 -5.23 13.65
N TRP A 184 4.96 -4.67 14.85
CA TRP A 184 5.36 -3.29 15.16
C TRP A 184 6.88 -3.10 15.17
N GLU A 185 7.61 -4.11 15.65
CA GLU A 185 9.07 -4.13 15.59
C GLU A 185 9.56 -4.12 14.14
N ALA A 186 9.01 -4.99 13.30
CA ALA A 186 9.35 -5.05 11.88
C ALA A 186 9.01 -3.75 11.14
N MET A 187 7.82 -3.17 11.39
CA MET A 187 7.40 -1.87 10.84
C MET A 187 8.40 -0.76 11.19
N LYS A 188 8.82 -0.70 12.45
CA LYS A 188 9.78 0.29 12.95
C LYS A 188 11.13 0.15 12.28
N LEU A 189 11.69 -1.07 12.28
CA LEU A 189 12.99 -1.34 11.66
C LEU A 189 12.98 -1.05 10.16
N ASN A 190 11.95 -1.53 9.45
CA ASN A 190 11.75 -1.26 8.03
C ASN A 190 11.64 0.24 7.75
N GLY A 191 10.77 0.94 8.48
CA GLY A 191 10.49 2.35 8.26
C GLY A 191 11.69 3.26 8.52
N ILE A 192 12.48 2.99 9.57
CA ILE A 192 13.74 3.67 9.85
C ILE A 192 14.77 3.38 8.77
N ALA A 193 14.95 2.10 8.39
CA ALA A 193 15.92 1.74 7.35
C ALA A 193 15.60 2.38 6.00
N VAL A 194 14.33 2.39 5.59
CA VAL A 194 13.89 3.10 4.38
C VAL A 194 14.19 4.59 4.50
N ALA A 195 13.89 5.23 5.64
CA ALA A 195 14.18 6.64 5.85
C ALA A 195 15.68 6.95 5.68
N THR A 196 16.54 6.19 6.34
CA THR A 196 18.00 6.35 6.28
C THR A 196 18.55 6.11 4.87
N ILE A 197 18.17 5.01 4.21
CA ILE A 197 18.70 4.64 2.88
C ILE A 197 18.26 5.64 1.81
N LEU A 198 17.03 6.14 1.90
CA LEU A 198 16.44 7.06 0.94
C LEU A 198 16.65 8.54 1.29
N GLY A 199 17.29 8.85 2.43
CA GLY A 199 17.64 10.21 2.82
C GLY A 199 16.44 11.05 3.29
N TYR A 200 15.41 10.41 3.86
CA TYR A 200 14.31 11.10 4.52
C TYR A 200 14.75 11.55 5.94
N SER A 201 14.20 12.67 6.42
CA SER A 201 14.49 13.17 7.78
C SER A 201 14.04 12.15 8.83
N SER A 202 14.88 11.88 9.82
CA SER A 202 14.50 11.02 10.95
C SER A 202 13.69 11.77 12.01
N GLU A 203 13.62 13.10 11.98
CA GLU A 203 12.98 13.89 13.05
C GLU A 203 11.50 13.53 13.28
N PRO A 204 10.63 13.39 12.25
CA PRO A 204 9.24 12.99 12.49
C PRO A 204 9.14 11.59 13.10
N ILE A 205 10.06 10.69 12.73
CA ILE A 205 10.10 9.30 13.20
C ILE A 205 10.52 9.27 14.67
N GLU A 206 11.64 9.92 14.99
CA GLU A 206 12.19 9.96 16.34
C GLU A 206 11.25 10.69 17.31
N SER A 207 10.65 11.80 16.88
CA SER A 207 9.66 12.56 17.67
C SER A 207 8.48 11.67 18.05
N SER A 208 7.93 10.92 17.08
CA SER A 208 6.82 9.98 17.30
C SER A 208 7.21 8.84 18.26
N LEU A 209 8.40 8.27 18.09
CA LEU A 209 8.89 7.17 18.94
C LEU A 209 9.14 7.63 20.39
N ARG A 210 9.71 8.82 20.58
CA ARG A 210 9.89 9.43 21.92
C ARG A 210 8.56 9.73 22.59
N ALA A 211 7.53 10.05 21.81
CA ALA A 211 6.17 10.27 22.28
C ALA A 211 5.38 8.98 22.58
N GLY A 212 5.98 7.79 22.37
CA GLY A 212 5.38 6.50 22.74
C GLY A 212 4.84 5.66 21.58
N ALA A 213 5.07 6.05 20.32
CA ALA A 213 4.61 5.26 19.18
C ALA A 213 5.21 3.83 19.19
N LEU A 214 4.36 2.83 18.97
CA LEU A 214 4.77 1.42 18.87
C LEU A 214 5.70 1.19 17.67
N ALA A 215 5.42 1.89 16.57
CA ALA A 215 6.22 1.94 15.36
C ALA A 215 6.08 3.33 14.72
N SER A 216 7.13 3.81 14.09
CA SER A 216 7.08 4.98 13.22
C SER A 216 8.12 4.86 12.12
N GLY A 217 7.85 5.44 10.96
CA GLY A 217 8.75 5.34 9.82
C GLY A 217 8.15 5.83 8.52
N ILE A 218 8.82 5.50 7.41
CA ILE A 218 8.35 5.79 6.05
C ILE A 218 7.48 4.65 5.53
N SER A 219 6.33 4.98 4.93
CA SER A 219 5.50 3.99 4.23
C SER A 219 5.95 3.80 2.79
N GLY A 220 6.07 2.54 2.35
CA GLY A 220 6.53 2.19 1.01
C GLY A 220 7.94 2.72 0.73
N ASN A 221 8.07 3.43 -0.39
CA ASN A 221 9.28 4.18 -0.74
C ASN A 221 9.18 5.67 -0.35
N GLY A 222 8.18 6.05 0.46
CA GLY A 222 7.88 7.44 0.82
C GLY A 222 7.03 8.20 -0.21
N PRO A 223 6.82 9.51 0.02
CA PRO A 223 7.40 10.33 1.10
C PRO A 223 6.57 10.40 2.40
N SER A 224 5.46 9.67 2.51
CA SER A 224 4.62 9.76 3.73
C SER A 224 5.25 9.06 4.94
N TYR A 225 5.10 9.70 6.09
CA TYR A 225 5.46 9.12 7.39
C TYR A 225 4.22 8.55 8.05
N PHE A 226 4.44 7.52 8.87
CA PHE A 226 3.40 6.96 9.73
C PHE A 226 3.89 6.86 11.17
N ALA A 227 2.95 6.80 12.10
CA ALA A 227 3.17 6.29 13.44
C ALA A 227 1.99 5.37 13.83
N VAL A 228 2.26 4.34 14.62
CA VAL A 228 1.26 3.40 15.15
C VAL A 228 1.16 3.61 16.65
N ALA A 229 -0.06 3.81 17.13
CA ALA A 229 -0.39 3.98 18.54
C ALA A 229 -1.51 3.01 18.92
N LYS A 230 -1.59 2.67 20.21
CA LYS A 230 -2.81 2.10 20.75
C LYS A 230 -3.89 3.17 20.79
N GLU A 231 -5.12 2.76 20.61
CA GLU A 231 -6.27 3.64 20.82
C GLU A 231 -6.30 4.18 22.26
N GLY A 232 -6.42 5.49 22.39
CA GLY A 232 -6.34 6.23 23.66
C GLY A 232 -4.93 6.73 24.00
N GLU A 233 -3.89 6.30 23.29
CA GLU A 233 -2.49 6.70 23.52
C GLU A 233 -1.95 7.60 22.38
N GLU A 234 -2.75 7.94 21.37
CA GLU A 234 -2.31 8.67 20.19
C GLU A 234 -2.06 10.17 20.40
N GLY A 235 -2.58 10.77 21.47
CA GLY A 235 -2.53 12.22 21.71
C GLY A 235 -1.13 12.83 21.68
N PRO A 236 -0.17 12.37 22.51
CA PRO A 236 1.20 12.87 22.50
C PRO A 236 1.91 12.66 21.15
N ILE A 237 1.59 11.58 20.44
CA ILE A 237 2.17 11.25 19.13
C ILE A 237 1.63 12.18 18.04
N LEU A 238 0.34 12.53 18.11
CA LEU A 238 -0.30 13.50 17.24
C LEU A 238 0.37 14.86 17.38
N GLU A 239 0.49 15.38 18.61
CA GLU A 239 1.16 16.65 18.89
C GLU A 239 2.62 16.67 18.40
N ALA A 240 3.31 15.53 18.55
CA ALA A 240 4.68 15.36 18.08
C ALA A 240 4.80 15.42 16.55
N LEU A 241 3.85 14.83 15.82
CA LEU A 241 3.82 14.80 14.35
C LEU A 241 3.31 16.09 13.73
N GLU A 242 2.38 16.79 14.37
CA GLU A 242 1.76 18.02 13.86
C GLU A 242 2.78 19.16 13.68
N LYS A 243 3.89 19.13 14.43
CA LYS A 243 5.05 20.01 14.23
C LYS A 243 5.63 19.93 12.81
N PHE A 244 5.40 18.82 12.10
CA PHE A 244 5.93 18.56 10.77
C PHE A 244 4.88 18.66 9.65
N GLY A 245 3.62 18.98 9.98
CA GLY A 245 2.52 19.19 9.04
C GLY A 245 1.21 18.52 9.46
N LYS A 246 0.20 18.61 8.59
CA LYS A 246 -1.13 18.07 8.86
C LYS A 246 -1.11 16.55 9.01
N VAL A 247 -1.64 16.06 10.13
CA VAL A 247 -1.74 14.63 10.43
C VAL A 247 -3.17 14.13 10.17
N LYS A 248 -3.30 12.94 9.59
CA LYS A 248 -4.58 12.22 9.48
C LYS A 248 -4.54 10.97 10.34
N LEU A 249 -5.52 10.79 11.21
CA LEU A 249 -5.71 9.53 11.94
C LEU A 249 -6.56 8.60 11.09
N VAL A 250 -6.13 7.35 10.97
CA VAL A 250 -6.87 6.29 10.29
C VAL A 250 -6.77 5.00 11.07
N ARG A 251 -7.75 4.11 10.90
CA ARG A 251 -7.71 2.76 11.47
C ARG A 251 -7.20 1.75 10.45
N ALA A 252 -6.66 0.65 10.93
CA ALA A 252 -6.43 -0.50 10.08
C ALA A 252 -7.77 -1.11 9.64
N ILE A 253 -7.83 -1.57 8.39
CA ILE A 253 -9.00 -2.29 7.87
C ILE A 253 -8.76 -3.77 8.11
N ASN A 254 -9.72 -4.45 8.74
CA ASN A 254 -9.60 -5.89 8.98
C ASN A 254 -9.85 -6.69 7.68
N LEU A 255 -9.51 -7.98 7.70
CA LEU A 255 -9.75 -8.86 6.54
C LEU A 255 -11.24 -8.91 6.22
N ASP A 256 -11.59 -8.49 5.01
CA ASP A 256 -12.91 -8.57 4.42
C ASP A 256 -13.14 -10.00 3.89
N ASN A 257 -14.40 -10.46 3.92
CA ASN A 257 -14.80 -11.79 3.46
C ASN A 257 -15.06 -11.85 1.95
N ARG A 258 -14.57 -10.88 1.17
CA ARG A 258 -14.64 -10.94 -0.30
C ARG A 258 -14.03 -12.25 -0.76
N ASP A 259 -14.80 -13.03 -1.52
CA ASP A 259 -14.53 -14.42 -1.86
C ASP A 259 -13.04 -14.67 -2.12
N ARG A 260 -12.43 -15.48 -1.25
CA ARG A 260 -11.02 -15.90 -1.36
C ARG A 260 -10.85 -17.06 -2.32
N THR A 261 -11.88 -17.38 -3.09
CA THR A 261 -11.93 -18.47 -4.05
C THR A 261 -11.20 -18.03 -5.32
N ILE A 262 -9.87 -18.18 -5.28
CA ILE A 262 -9.02 -18.33 -6.46
C ILE A 262 -8.67 -19.80 -6.56
#